data_AF-A0A3D3A518-F1
#
_entry.id   AF-A0A3D3A518-F1
#
_cell.length_a   1.000
_cell.length_b   1.000
_cell.length_c   1.000
_cell.angle_alpha   90.00
_cell.angle_beta   90.00
_cell.angle_gamma   90.00
#
_symmetry.space_group_name_H-M   'P 1'
#
loop_
_entity.id
_entity.type
_entity.pdbx_description
1 polymer ?
#
loop_
_entity_poly.entity_id
_entity_poly.type
_entity_poly.pdbx_seq_one_letter_code
_entity_poly.pdbx_strand_id
1 'polypeptide(L)'
;MTKHGLAFGVLWIACGLAFAQTEDKATSAPPYTLEVATEVAHQPGLTKYLISVKLPEGDRVSSVYGTDVHPLTVRAPKGVFNSPYNGSWSASGMNPKFFEIMPDMADDTYATIGLSTAAKMSGMEGAEDPTMVQDPGSPWDEFFTESGETDLDISTHTGGAYFVLRTAANGAGQDGRVFLMQVTTEGDLSGAINLQLFPASSEHDQVRCRFEFNGKGEFPGMAIE
;
A
#
# COMPACT_ATOMS: atom_id res chain seq x y z
N MET A 1 31.48 -52.82 -58.86
CA MET A 1 32.24 -51.84 -59.67
C MET A 1 31.24 -50.90 -60.32
N THR A 2 31.35 -49.58 -60.04
CA THR A 2 30.86 -48.41 -60.84
C THR A 2 29.35 -48.31 -61.14
N LYS A 3 28.64 -47.18 -61.16
CA LYS A 3 28.77 -45.72 -60.86
C LYS A 3 27.31 -45.19 -60.98
N HIS A 4 26.75 -44.50 -59.99
CA HIS A 4 26.45 -43.05 -59.94
C HIS A 4 25.68 -42.43 -61.14
N GLY A 5 24.54 -41.78 -60.83
CA GLY A 5 23.79 -40.82 -61.65
C GLY A 5 22.38 -40.52 -61.07
N LEU A 6 22.24 -39.61 -60.08
CA LEU A 6 21.74 -38.21 -60.19
C LEU A 6 20.28 -38.10 -60.73
N ALA A 7 19.26 -38.13 -59.87
CA ALA A 7 18.58 -37.01 -59.17
C ALA A 7 17.64 -36.14 -60.04
N PHE A 8 16.34 -36.12 -59.71
CA PHE A 8 15.47 -34.94 -59.89
C PHE A 8 14.45 -34.90 -58.74
N GLY A 9 14.51 -33.84 -57.96
CA GLY A 9 13.69 -33.61 -56.78
C GLY A 9 12.28 -33.13 -57.14
N VAL A 10 11.33 -33.49 -56.28
CA VAL A 10 10.01 -32.87 -56.23
C VAL A 10 9.92 -32.14 -54.90
N LEU A 11 9.90 -30.81 -54.98
CA LEU A 11 9.75 -29.89 -53.87
C LEU A 11 8.28 -29.92 -53.42
N TRP A 12 8.02 -30.51 -52.25
CA TRP A 12 6.72 -30.39 -51.59
C TRP A 12 6.66 -29.05 -50.86
N ILE A 13 5.87 -28.11 -51.37
CA ILE A 13 5.51 -26.89 -50.65
C ILE A 13 4.39 -27.27 -49.67
N ALA A 14 4.74 -27.55 -48.42
CA ALA A 14 3.78 -27.61 -47.33
C ALA A 14 3.43 -26.17 -46.92
N CYS A 15 2.25 -25.70 -47.34
CA CYS A 15 1.67 -24.47 -46.85
C CYS A 15 1.14 -24.72 -45.43
N GLY A 16 1.96 -24.41 -44.42
CA GLY A 16 1.54 -24.41 -43.02
C GLY A 16 0.64 -23.22 -42.76
N LEU A 17 -0.65 -23.48 -42.53
CA LEU A 17 -1.54 -22.54 -41.86
C LEU A 17 -1.05 -22.40 -40.40
N ALA A 18 -0.26 -21.36 -40.14
CA ALA A 18 0.09 -20.97 -38.79
C ALA A 18 -1.16 -20.37 -38.14
N PHE A 19 -1.80 -21.14 -37.26
CA PHE A 19 -2.71 -20.56 -36.27
C PHE A 19 -1.86 -19.71 -35.33
N ALA A 20 -1.95 -18.39 -35.47
CA ALA A 20 -1.49 -17.49 -34.43
C ALA A 20 -2.37 -17.74 -33.21
N GLN A 21 -1.87 -18.54 -32.26
CA GLN A 21 -2.39 -18.48 -30.90
C GLN A 21 -1.99 -17.10 -30.37
N THR A 22 -2.95 -16.18 -30.31
CA THR A 22 -2.85 -15.07 -29.36
C THR A 22 -2.80 -15.71 -27.99
N GLU A 23 -1.61 -15.82 -27.41
CA GLU A 23 -1.46 -15.99 -25.98
C GLU A 23 -2.14 -14.77 -25.36
N ASP A 24 -3.37 -14.96 -24.87
CA ASP A 24 -3.90 -14.07 -23.85
C ASP A 24 -2.87 -14.09 -22.74
N LYS A 25 -2.08 -13.01 -22.64
CA LYS A 25 -1.26 -12.75 -21.47
C LYS A 25 -2.25 -12.63 -20.32
N ALA A 26 -2.52 -13.75 -19.65
CA ALA A 26 -3.31 -13.76 -18.44
C ALA A 26 -2.58 -12.83 -17.47
N THR A 27 -3.11 -11.62 -17.30
CA THR A 27 -2.65 -10.71 -16.27
C THR A 27 -3.00 -11.40 -14.96
N SER A 28 -2.04 -12.14 -14.39
CA SER A 28 -2.21 -12.73 -13.07
C SER A 28 -2.52 -11.60 -12.10
N ALA A 29 -3.52 -11.79 -11.25
CA ALA A 29 -3.79 -10.86 -10.16
C ALA A 29 -2.49 -10.57 -9.40
N PRO A 30 -2.22 -9.31 -9.02
CA PRO A 30 -0.99 -8.97 -8.34
C PRO A 30 -0.90 -9.75 -7.01
N PRO A 31 0.30 -10.16 -6.58
CA PRO A 31 0.50 -11.01 -5.41
C PRO A 31 0.38 -10.23 -4.08
N TYR A 32 -0.43 -9.17 -4.04
CA TYR A 32 -0.58 -8.29 -2.88
C TYR A 32 -2.00 -8.38 -2.33
N THR A 33 -2.13 -8.34 -1.02
CA THR A 33 -3.43 -8.38 -0.34
C THR A 33 -3.42 -7.35 0.78
N LEU A 34 -4.39 -6.44 0.78
CA LEU A 34 -4.60 -5.55 1.91
C LEU A 34 -5.23 -6.34 3.04
N GLU A 35 -4.69 -6.26 4.24
CA GLU A 35 -5.31 -6.75 5.46
C GLU A 35 -5.74 -5.56 6.33
N VAL A 36 -6.99 -5.58 6.74
CA VAL A 36 -7.53 -4.68 7.75
C VAL A 36 -7.83 -5.52 8.99
N ALA A 37 -6.99 -5.37 10.01
CA ALA A 37 -7.18 -5.96 11.33
C ALA A 37 -7.83 -4.95 12.28
N THR A 38 -8.34 -5.43 13.42
CA THR A 38 -9.01 -4.59 14.42
C THR A 38 -8.52 -4.91 15.83
N GLU A 39 -8.31 -3.88 16.64
CA GLU A 39 -8.01 -3.98 18.06
C GLU A 39 -8.94 -3.04 18.86
N VAL A 40 -9.18 -3.38 20.12
CA VAL A 40 -9.88 -2.47 21.04
C VAL A 40 -8.96 -1.30 21.36
N ALA A 41 -9.47 -0.08 21.24
CA ALA A 41 -8.76 1.13 21.63
C ALA A 41 -8.64 1.25 23.16
N HIS A 42 -7.71 2.08 23.65
CA HIS A 42 -7.70 2.48 25.05
C HIS A 42 -8.97 3.27 25.41
N GLN A 43 -9.41 4.15 24.51
CA GLN A 43 -10.65 4.91 24.62
C GLN A 43 -11.88 3.99 24.58
N PRO A 44 -12.76 4.05 25.59
CA PRO A 44 -13.97 3.22 25.62
C PRO A 44 -14.85 3.44 24.38
N GLY A 45 -15.22 2.34 23.72
CA GLY A 45 -16.12 2.36 22.56
C GLY A 45 -15.42 2.56 21.21
N LEU A 46 -14.13 2.91 21.18
CA LEU A 46 -13.38 3.04 19.93
C LEU A 46 -12.72 1.73 19.49
N THR A 47 -12.58 1.57 18.18
CA THR A 47 -11.87 0.46 17.54
C THR A 47 -10.70 1.01 16.73
N LYS A 48 -9.52 0.43 16.93
CA LYS A 48 -8.34 0.67 16.07
C LYS A 48 -8.42 -0.26 14.87
N TYR A 49 -8.46 0.30 13.67
CA TYR A 49 -8.27 -0.41 12.42
C TYR A 49 -6.80 -0.34 12.03
N LEU A 50 -6.15 -1.50 11.94
CA LEU A 50 -4.75 -1.63 11.56
C LEU A 50 -4.68 -2.09 10.11
N ILE A 51 -4.28 -1.20 9.22
CA ILE A 51 -4.25 -1.48 7.78
C ILE A 51 -2.82 -1.81 7.36
N SER A 52 -2.62 -2.98 6.79
CA SER A 52 -1.34 -3.48 6.29
C SER A 52 -1.48 -4.06 4.89
N VAL A 53 -0.40 -4.18 4.14
CA VAL A 53 -0.35 -4.98 2.91
C VAL A 53 0.52 -6.22 3.12
N LYS A 54 0.01 -7.39 2.74
CA LYS A 54 0.78 -8.62 2.59
C LYS A 54 1.47 -8.61 1.23
N LEU A 55 2.75 -8.96 1.21
CA LEU A 55 3.58 -8.93 0.01
C LEU A 55 4.60 -10.08 0.00
N PRO A 56 5.05 -10.54 -1.18
CA PRO A 56 6.11 -11.52 -1.30
C PRO A 56 7.42 -11.08 -0.65
N GLU A 57 8.27 -12.04 -0.31
CA GLU A 57 9.60 -11.76 0.23
C GLU A 57 10.44 -10.93 -0.75
N GLY A 58 11.07 -9.87 -0.25
CA GLY A 58 11.93 -8.97 -1.02
C GLY A 58 11.19 -7.82 -1.71
N ASP A 59 9.88 -7.92 -1.89
CA ASP A 59 9.06 -6.80 -2.37
C ASP A 59 8.99 -5.69 -1.31
N ARG A 60 8.82 -4.45 -1.77
CA ARG A 60 8.82 -3.28 -0.89
C ARG A 60 7.70 -2.31 -1.25
N VAL A 61 7.08 -1.70 -0.26
CA VAL A 61 6.19 -0.55 -0.43
C VAL A 61 7.04 0.71 -0.42
N SER A 62 6.81 1.62 -1.37
CA SER A 62 7.46 2.92 -1.39
C SER A 62 6.52 4.08 -1.15
N SER A 63 5.25 3.96 -1.57
CA SER A 63 4.30 5.08 -1.48
C SER A 63 2.88 4.59 -1.32
N VAL A 64 2.11 5.33 -0.53
CA VAL A 64 0.65 5.30 -0.53
C VAL A 64 0.18 6.63 -1.10
N TYR A 65 -0.65 6.60 -2.14
CA TYR A 65 -0.94 7.80 -2.92
C TYR A 65 -2.37 7.84 -3.44
N GLY A 66 -2.80 9.06 -3.80
CA GLY A 66 -4.05 9.31 -4.50
C GLY A 66 -3.90 10.38 -5.58
N THR A 67 -4.73 10.27 -6.62
CA THR A 67 -4.83 11.22 -7.74
C THR A 67 -6.29 11.34 -8.17
N ASP A 68 -6.60 12.25 -9.10
CA ASP A 68 -7.90 12.36 -9.77
C ASP A 68 -8.32 11.11 -10.56
N VAL A 69 -7.36 10.34 -11.07
CA VAL A 69 -7.61 9.06 -11.78
C VAL A 69 -7.79 7.90 -10.79
N HIS A 70 -6.96 7.85 -9.75
CA HIS A 70 -6.99 6.82 -8.73
C HIS A 70 -7.04 7.46 -7.34
N PRO A 71 -8.24 7.85 -6.86
CA PRO A 71 -8.37 8.47 -5.55
C PRO A 71 -7.93 7.53 -4.43
N LEU A 72 -7.20 8.07 -3.44
CA LEU A 72 -7.03 7.44 -2.13
C LEU A 72 -8.19 7.92 -1.26
N THR A 73 -8.99 6.98 -0.75
CA THR A 73 -10.08 7.33 0.18
C THR A 73 -10.06 6.44 1.40
N VAL A 74 -10.27 7.03 2.58
CA VAL A 74 -10.57 6.31 3.82
C VAL A 74 -11.71 7.03 4.52
N ARG A 75 -12.80 6.32 4.78
CA ARG A 75 -14.06 6.88 5.29
C ARG A 75 -14.36 6.31 6.66
N ALA A 76 -14.42 7.18 7.65
CA ALA A 76 -14.82 6.93 9.02
C ALA A 76 -16.03 7.82 9.36
N PRO A 77 -17.28 7.44 9.03
CA PRO A 77 -18.46 8.31 9.16
C PRO A 77 -18.79 8.77 10.59
N LYS A 78 -18.14 8.18 11.60
CA LYS A 78 -18.24 8.56 13.01
C LYS A 78 -17.11 9.50 13.48
N GLY A 79 -16.24 9.91 12.56
CA GLY A 79 -15.06 10.70 12.86
C GLY A 79 -13.90 9.85 13.36
N VAL A 80 -12.69 10.28 13.07
CA VAL A 80 -11.45 9.68 13.59
C VAL A 80 -11.09 10.25 14.95
N PHE A 81 -10.36 9.46 15.73
CA PHE A 81 -9.80 9.90 16.98
C PHE A 81 -8.37 10.41 16.79
N ASN A 82 -8.11 11.60 17.34
CA ASN A 82 -6.78 12.19 17.52
C ASN A 82 -6.76 12.90 18.88
N SER A 83 -5.87 12.49 19.75
CA SER A 83 -5.70 13.05 21.08
C SER A 83 -5.17 14.49 21.01
N PRO A 84 -5.41 15.32 22.04
CA PRO A 84 -4.81 16.65 22.14
C PRO A 84 -3.27 16.66 22.20
N TYR A 85 -2.65 15.48 22.31
CA TYR A 85 -1.20 15.28 22.40
C TYR A 85 -0.60 14.66 21.13
N ASN A 86 -1.41 14.50 20.07
CA ASN A 86 -0.93 13.97 18.80
C ASN A 86 0.34 14.72 18.35
N GLY A 87 1.41 13.95 18.16
CA GLY A 87 2.73 14.48 17.86
C GLY A 87 3.02 14.70 16.39
N SER A 88 2.23 14.12 15.48
CA SER A 88 2.47 14.13 14.03
C SER A 88 1.34 13.42 13.27
N TRP A 89 1.12 13.78 12.01
CA TRP A 89 0.25 13.04 11.07
C TRP A 89 0.70 11.58 10.81
N SER A 90 1.92 11.23 11.20
CA SER A 90 2.53 9.92 10.94
C SER A 90 3.06 9.23 12.18
N ALA A 91 3.49 7.98 12.03
CA ALA A 91 4.17 7.21 13.07
C ALA A 91 5.36 7.93 13.73
N SER A 92 5.92 8.99 13.10
CA SER A 92 6.95 9.84 13.72
C SER A 92 6.49 10.53 15.02
N GLY A 93 5.18 10.74 15.19
CA GLY A 93 4.58 11.26 16.42
C GLY A 93 4.34 10.19 17.49
N MET A 94 4.42 8.92 17.11
CA MET A 94 4.21 7.79 18.01
C MET A 94 5.49 7.48 18.78
N ASN A 95 5.45 7.76 20.09
CA ASN A 95 6.55 7.48 20.99
C ASN A 95 6.04 6.67 22.19
N PRO A 96 6.40 5.38 22.29
CA PRO A 96 5.95 4.49 23.37
C PRO A 96 6.23 5.02 24.78
N LYS A 97 7.26 5.86 24.97
CA LYS A 97 7.57 6.46 26.28
C LYS A 97 6.47 7.40 26.79
N PHE A 98 5.66 7.97 25.90
CA PHE A 98 4.56 8.86 26.29
C PHE A 98 3.27 8.09 26.60
N PHE A 99 3.09 6.88 26.08
CA PHE A 99 1.87 6.09 26.29
C PHE A 99 1.63 5.70 27.76
N GLU A 100 2.68 5.66 28.59
CA GLU A 100 2.53 5.40 30.04
C GLU A 100 1.85 6.57 30.78
N ILE A 101 2.01 7.80 30.28
CA ILE A 101 1.54 9.03 30.93
C ILE A 101 0.33 9.61 30.18
N MET A 102 0.27 9.39 28.87
CA MET A 102 -0.76 9.84 27.93
C MET A 102 -1.21 8.64 27.08
N PRO A 103 -1.93 7.66 27.67
CA PRO A 103 -2.27 6.40 27.00
C PRO A 103 -3.16 6.60 25.76
N ASP A 104 -3.95 7.68 25.74
CA ASP A 104 -4.81 8.07 24.64
C ASP A 104 -4.04 8.26 23.33
N MET A 105 -2.76 8.66 23.38
CA MET A 105 -1.93 8.80 22.17
C MET A 105 -1.75 7.48 21.42
N ALA A 106 -1.84 6.34 22.09
CA ALA A 106 -1.74 5.03 21.42
C ALA A 106 -2.92 4.75 20.48
N ASP A 107 -4.01 5.51 20.62
CA ASP A 107 -5.21 5.44 19.80
C ASP A 107 -5.23 6.50 18.69
N ASP A 108 -4.23 7.38 18.58
CA ASP A 108 -4.16 8.38 17.52
C ASP A 108 -4.25 7.73 16.14
N THR A 109 -4.88 8.44 15.20
CA THR A 109 -4.97 8.05 13.80
C THR A 109 -3.71 8.56 13.08
N TYR A 110 -2.94 7.68 12.47
CA TYR A 110 -1.68 8.06 11.82
C TYR A 110 -1.35 7.22 10.59
N ALA A 111 -0.63 7.84 9.65
CA ALA A 111 -0.07 7.19 8.48
C ALA A 111 1.35 6.66 8.72
N THR A 112 1.75 5.63 7.99
CA THR A 112 3.09 5.03 8.11
C THR A 112 3.47 4.18 6.91
N ILE A 113 4.73 3.78 6.82
CA ILE A 113 5.17 2.66 5.99
C ILE A 113 6.07 1.80 6.87
N GLY A 114 5.54 0.67 7.33
CA GLY A 114 6.26 -0.35 8.11
C GLY A 114 6.70 0.04 9.52
N LEU A 115 6.20 1.14 10.08
CA LEU A 115 6.58 1.63 11.41
C LEU A 115 5.36 1.84 12.32
N SER A 116 5.48 1.47 13.60
CA SER A 116 4.49 1.76 14.66
C SER A 116 4.95 2.88 15.62
N THR A 117 6.13 3.43 15.38
CA THR A 117 6.82 4.47 16.15
C THR A 117 7.77 5.22 15.22
N ALA A 118 8.33 6.34 15.67
CA ALA A 118 9.32 7.07 14.88
C ALA A 118 10.48 6.15 14.44
N ALA A 119 11.00 6.35 13.23
CA ALA A 119 12.03 5.51 12.64
C ALA A 119 13.25 5.33 13.57
N LYS A 120 13.70 6.42 14.21
CA LYS A 120 14.82 6.43 15.18
C LYS A 120 14.56 5.59 16.43
N MET A 121 13.30 5.35 16.77
CA MET A 121 12.86 4.60 17.95
C MET A 121 12.44 3.16 17.61
N SER A 122 12.30 2.83 16.32
CA SER A 122 11.83 1.52 15.85
C SER A 122 12.81 0.37 16.13
N GLY A 123 14.08 0.68 16.35
CA GLY A 123 15.16 -0.32 16.44
C GLY A 123 15.57 -0.91 15.08
N MET A 124 14.98 -0.44 13.97
CA MET A 124 15.29 -0.89 12.62
C MET A 124 16.36 0.01 11.99
N GLU A 125 17.52 -0.57 11.72
CA GLU A 125 18.60 0.13 11.02
C GLU A 125 18.16 0.50 9.59
N GLY A 126 18.41 1.75 9.18
CA GLY A 126 18.01 2.24 7.86
C GLY A 126 16.52 2.49 7.68
N ALA A 127 15.73 2.48 8.77
CA ALA A 127 14.35 2.94 8.70
C ALA A 127 14.27 4.46 8.51
N GLU A 128 13.25 4.92 7.80
CA GLU A 128 12.97 6.33 7.53
C GLU A 128 11.52 6.66 7.88
N ASP A 129 11.30 7.81 8.52
CA ASP A 129 9.94 8.34 8.73
C ASP A 129 9.33 8.72 7.36
N PRO A 130 8.03 8.50 7.14
CA PRO A 130 7.41 8.80 5.85
C PRO A 130 7.44 10.31 5.57
N THR A 131 7.68 10.66 4.31
CA THR A 131 7.61 12.04 3.80
C THR A 131 6.26 12.27 3.13
N MET A 132 5.70 13.45 3.32
CA MET A 132 4.40 13.86 2.78
C MET A 132 4.53 14.74 1.54
N VAL A 133 3.66 14.50 0.56
CA VAL A 133 3.34 15.40 -0.56
C VAL A 133 1.83 15.61 -0.56
N GLN A 134 1.41 16.86 -0.70
CA GLN A 134 0.02 17.26 -0.52
C GLN A 134 -0.29 18.47 -1.38
N ASP A 135 -1.51 18.48 -1.92
CA ASP A 135 -2.08 19.65 -2.57
C ASP A 135 -2.40 20.71 -1.50
N PRO A 136 -1.78 21.90 -1.52
CA PRO A 136 -2.05 22.94 -0.53
C PRO A 136 -3.51 23.44 -0.55
N GLY A 137 -4.25 23.21 -1.63
CA GLY A 137 -5.66 23.57 -1.75
C GLY A 137 -6.63 22.52 -1.23
N SER A 138 -6.15 21.32 -0.89
CA SER A 138 -6.95 20.20 -0.39
C SER A 138 -6.14 19.38 0.61
N PRO A 139 -5.91 19.92 1.82
CA PRO A 139 -5.07 19.24 2.78
C PRO A 139 -5.72 17.94 3.28
N TRP A 140 -5.01 16.82 3.21
CA TRP A 140 -5.46 15.50 3.67
C TRP A 140 -4.89 15.08 5.03
N ASP A 141 -3.86 15.76 5.54
CA ASP A 141 -3.24 15.45 6.84
C ASP A 141 -4.13 15.80 8.04
N GLU A 142 -5.17 16.59 7.83
CA GLU A 142 -6.24 16.86 8.80
C GLU A 142 -6.88 15.54 9.29
N PHE A 143 -7.05 14.54 8.43
CA PHE A 143 -7.54 13.21 8.83
C PHE A 143 -6.65 12.53 9.88
N PHE A 144 -5.36 12.86 9.94
CA PHE A 144 -4.40 12.29 10.88
C PHE A 144 -4.03 13.24 12.02
N THR A 145 -4.60 14.45 12.07
CA THR A 145 -4.22 15.48 13.06
C THR A 145 -5.42 16.10 13.76
N GLU A 146 -6.59 16.07 13.14
CA GLU A 146 -7.84 16.60 13.70
C GLU A 146 -8.77 15.45 14.11
N SER A 147 -9.33 15.53 15.32
CA SER A 147 -10.31 14.54 15.76
C SER A 147 -11.69 14.92 15.28
N GLY A 148 -12.46 13.93 14.83
CA GLY A 148 -13.79 14.13 14.25
C GLY A 148 -13.80 14.13 12.74
N GLU A 149 -12.64 14.22 12.08
CA GLU A 149 -12.55 14.15 10.62
C GLU A 149 -13.07 12.83 10.09
N THR A 150 -13.85 12.88 9.00
CA THR A 150 -14.60 11.72 8.51
C THR A 150 -13.99 11.08 7.28
N ASP A 151 -13.19 11.84 6.52
CA ASP A 151 -12.73 11.41 5.20
C ASP A 151 -11.27 11.81 4.99
N LEU A 152 -10.42 10.81 4.73
CA LEU A 152 -9.19 11.02 4.00
C LEU A 152 -9.56 10.99 2.51
N ASP A 153 -9.39 12.09 1.79
CA ASP A 153 -9.65 12.15 0.35
C ASP A 153 -8.47 12.80 -0.38
N ILE A 154 -7.79 12.00 -1.19
CA ILE A 154 -6.75 12.48 -2.11
C ILE A 154 -7.19 12.16 -3.52
N SER A 155 -7.94 13.08 -4.11
CA SER A 155 -8.55 12.94 -5.45
C SER A 155 -8.30 14.14 -6.37
N THR A 156 -7.41 15.07 -5.99
CA THR A 156 -7.10 16.23 -6.84
C THR A 156 -6.17 15.84 -7.98
N HIS A 157 -6.10 16.69 -9.01
CA HIS A 157 -5.18 16.50 -10.12
C HIS A 157 -3.70 16.57 -9.67
N THR A 158 -3.39 17.44 -8.71
CA THR A 158 -2.08 17.48 -8.04
C THR A 158 -1.82 16.19 -7.28
N GLY A 159 -2.87 15.63 -6.67
CA GLY A 159 -2.82 14.43 -5.86
C GLY A 159 -2.11 14.64 -4.54
N GLY A 160 -1.63 13.53 -3.98
CA GLY A 160 -0.95 13.51 -2.70
C GLY A 160 -0.43 12.11 -2.38
N ALA A 161 0.56 12.03 -1.51
CA ALA A 161 1.16 10.78 -1.09
C ALA A 161 1.89 10.92 0.24
N TYR A 162 2.03 9.80 0.94
CA TYR A 162 3.12 9.62 1.88
C TYR A 162 4.02 8.48 1.42
N PHE A 163 5.33 8.69 1.50
CA PHE A 163 6.31 7.81 0.88
C PHE A 163 7.60 7.68 1.68
N VAL A 164 8.33 6.60 1.42
CA VAL A 164 9.71 6.39 1.85
C VAL A 164 10.55 6.02 0.63
N LEU A 165 11.86 6.25 0.69
CA LEU A 165 12.74 5.89 -0.41
C LEU A 165 12.85 4.36 -0.54
N ARG A 166 13.21 3.87 -1.74
CA ARG A 166 13.44 2.43 -1.98
C ARG A 166 14.44 1.82 -1.00
N THR A 167 15.37 2.63 -0.50
CA THR A 167 16.42 2.24 0.45
C THR A 167 15.92 2.09 1.89
N ALA A 168 14.77 2.68 2.24
CA ALA A 168 14.25 2.68 3.60
C ALA A 168 13.87 1.25 4.02
N ALA A 169 14.48 0.75 5.09
CA ALA A 169 14.35 -0.63 5.55
C ALA A 169 12.89 -1.01 5.87
N ASN A 170 12.12 -0.06 6.39
CA ASN A 170 10.70 -0.19 6.73
C ASN A 170 9.77 -0.27 5.51
N GLY A 171 10.26 -0.05 4.30
CA GLY A 171 9.52 -0.37 3.08
C GLY A 171 9.41 -1.87 2.82
N ALA A 172 10.29 -2.70 3.40
CA ALA A 172 10.24 -4.15 3.27
C ALA A 172 9.28 -4.78 4.30
N GLY A 173 8.71 -5.93 3.96
CA GLY A 173 7.78 -6.65 4.83
C GLY A 173 8.43 -7.13 6.14
N GLN A 174 7.79 -6.81 7.27
CA GLN A 174 8.03 -7.43 8.57
C GLN A 174 7.03 -8.57 8.72
N ASP A 175 7.51 -9.80 8.85
CA ASP A 175 6.68 -11.02 8.84
C ASP A 175 5.73 -11.08 7.62
N GLY A 176 6.23 -10.68 6.45
CA GLY A 176 5.50 -10.69 5.18
C GLY A 176 4.46 -9.57 5.03
N ARG A 177 4.52 -8.53 5.86
CA ARG A 177 3.55 -7.42 5.88
C ARG A 177 4.22 -6.06 6.02
N VAL A 178 3.67 -5.05 5.37
CA VAL A 178 4.02 -3.63 5.62
C VAL A 178 2.80 -2.94 6.21
N PHE A 179 2.95 -2.38 7.41
CA PHE A 179 1.92 -1.59 8.08
C PHE A 179 1.80 -0.21 7.41
N LEU A 180 0.58 0.26 7.15
CA LEU A 180 0.33 1.46 6.33
C LEU A 180 -0.36 2.59 7.09
N MET A 181 -1.27 2.25 8.01
CA MET A 181 -1.93 3.24 8.86
C MET A 181 -2.67 2.59 10.02
N GLN A 182 -2.81 3.33 11.11
CA GLN A 182 -3.80 3.11 12.15
C GLN A 182 -4.92 4.13 11.96
N VAL A 183 -6.17 3.67 11.99
CA VAL A 183 -7.35 4.56 12.04
C VAL A 183 -8.22 4.17 13.22
N THR A 184 -8.51 5.10 14.10
CA THR A 184 -9.32 4.82 15.30
C THR A 184 -10.66 5.54 15.22
N THR A 185 -11.76 4.80 15.36
CA THR A 185 -13.13 5.37 15.26
C THR A 185 -14.14 4.52 16.03
N GLU A 186 -15.32 5.07 16.34
CA GLU A 186 -16.45 4.38 17.00
C GLU A 186 -17.29 3.55 15.99
N GLY A 187 -17.00 3.62 14.70
CA GLY A 187 -17.85 3.08 13.64
C GLY A 187 -17.16 2.23 12.58
N ASP A 188 -17.87 2.10 11.47
CA ASP A 188 -17.37 1.40 10.29
C ASP A 188 -16.25 2.19 9.61
N LEU A 189 -15.31 1.45 9.00
CA LEU A 189 -14.25 2.01 8.18
C LEU A 189 -14.32 1.39 6.78
N SER A 190 -14.21 2.20 5.74
CA SER A 190 -14.16 1.71 4.35
C SER A 190 -13.27 2.60 3.50
N GLY A 191 -12.88 2.15 2.31
CA GLY A 191 -12.07 2.99 1.47
C GLY A 191 -11.45 2.28 0.27
N ALA A 192 -10.55 3.02 -0.37
CA ALA A 192 -9.73 2.50 -1.43
C ALA A 192 -8.31 3.09 -1.36
N ILE A 193 -7.31 2.21 -1.36
CA ILE A 193 -5.91 2.54 -1.15
C ILE A 193 -5.12 2.20 -2.40
N ASN A 194 -4.24 3.09 -2.84
CA ASN A 194 -3.31 2.84 -3.95
C ASN A 194 -1.88 2.83 -3.43
N LEU A 195 -1.13 1.81 -3.83
CA LEU A 195 0.26 1.60 -3.43
C LEU A 195 1.16 1.64 -4.65
N GLN A 196 2.33 2.26 -4.50
CA GLN A 196 3.48 2.01 -5.36
C GLN A 196 4.42 1.04 -4.65
N LEU A 197 4.80 -0.03 -5.35
CA LEU A 197 5.66 -1.08 -4.84
C LEU A 197 6.87 -1.29 -5.75
N PHE A 198 7.96 -1.76 -5.15
CA PHE A 198 9.16 -2.24 -5.82
C PHE A 198 9.22 -3.76 -5.68
N PRO A 199 8.98 -4.51 -6.77
CA PRO A 199 9.18 -5.94 -6.76
C PRO A 199 10.66 -6.31 -6.53
N ALA A 200 10.90 -7.47 -5.92
CA ALA A 200 12.24 -8.04 -5.79
C ALA A 200 12.81 -8.42 -7.17
N SER A 201 11.93 -8.82 -8.10
CA SER A 201 12.29 -9.18 -9.47
C SER A 201 12.74 -7.95 -10.25
N SER A 202 13.75 -8.10 -11.11
CA SER A 202 14.21 -7.05 -12.03
C SER A 202 13.29 -6.86 -13.25
N GLU A 203 12.18 -7.59 -13.36
CA GLU A 203 11.28 -7.52 -14.51
C GLU A 203 10.46 -6.21 -14.53
N HIS A 204 10.24 -5.61 -13.36
CA HIS A 204 9.51 -4.36 -13.21
C HIS A 204 10.26 -3.42 -12.27
N ASP A 205 10.53 -2.20 -12.73
CA ASP A 205 11.14 -1.17 -11.91
C ASP A 205 10.20 -0.66 -10.82
N GLN A 206 8.89 -0.72 -11.05
CA GLN A 206 7.84 -0.43 -10.08
C GLN A 206 6.51 -1.03 -10.54
N VAL A 207 5.61 -1.30 -9.60
CA VAL A 207 4.23 -1.68 -9.87
C VAL A 207 3.28 -0.83 -9.03
N ARG A 208 2.05 -0.63 -9.51
CA ARG A 208 0.99 0.08 -8.80
C ARG A 208 -0.18 -0.84 -8.58
N CYS A 209 -0.74 -0.81 -7.38
CA CYS A 209 -1.86 -1.65 -7.02
C CYS A 209 -2.90 -0.86 -6.23
N ARG A 210 -4.17 -1.08 -6.56
CA ARG A 210 -5.33 -0.58 -5.85
C ARG A 210 -5.97 -1.67 -5.02
N PHE A 211 -6.45 -1.29 -3.85
CA PHE A 211 -7.20 -2.16 -2.93
C PHE A 211 -8.48 -1.43 -2.54
N GLU A 212 -9.61 -2.13 -2.54
CA GLU A 212 -10.88 -1.60 -2.05
C GLU A 212 -11.31 -2.43 -0.85
N PHE A 213 -11.68 -1.76 0.24
CA PHE A 213 -11.97 -2.43 1.51
C PHE A 213 -13.23 -1.88 2.17
N ASN A 214 -13.88 -2.75 2.94
CA ASN A 214 -15.02 -2.40 3.77
C ASN A 214 -14.95 -3.21 5.08
N GLY A 215 -14.62 -2.51 6.17
CA GLY A 215 -14.39 -3.08 7.48
C GLY A 215 -13.16 -3.98 7.55
N LYS A 216 -13.15 -4.83 8.56
CA LYS A 216 -12.11 -5.86 8.80
C LYS A 216 -12.15 -6.92 7.69
N GLY A 217 -10.99 -7.31 7.19
CA GLY A 217 -10.89 -8.39 6.20
C GLY A 217 -9.58 -8.43 5.44
N GLU A 218 -9.57 -9.28 4.41
CA GLU A 218 -8.49 -9.37 3.42
C GLU A 218 -9.05 -9.01 2.05
N PHE A 219 -8.36 -8.13 1.34
CA PHE A 219 -8.84 -7.54 0.09
C PHE A 219 -7.76 -7.68 -0.99
N PRO A 220 -8.02 -8.43 -2.08
CA PRO A 220 -7.03 -8.66 -3.12
C PRO A 220 -6.71 -7.36 -3.88
N GLY A 221 -5.44 -7.20 -4.25
CA GLY A 221 -5.00 -6.07 -5.07
C GLY A 221 -5.44 -6.17 -6.52
N MET A 222 -5.65 -5.02 -7.13
CA MET A 222 -5.87 -4.85 -8.57
C MET A 222 -4.71 -4.06 -9.15
N ALA A 223 -4.09 -4.55 -10.21
CA ALA A 223 -3.07 -3.79 -10.92
C ALA A 223 -3.71 -2.56 -11.57
N ILE A 224 -3.06 -1.41 -11.46
CA ILE A 224 -3.49 -0.14 -12.06
C ILE A 224 -2.30 0.48 -12.80
N GLU A 225 -2.57 1.30 -13.81
CA GLU A 225 -1.54 1.98 -14.62
C GLU A 225 -1.00 3.24 -13.95
#